data_AF-A0A0Q9NQX5-F1
#
_entry.id   AF-A0A0Q9NQX5-F1
#
_cell.length_a   1.000
_cell.length_b   1.000
_cell.length_c   1.000
_cell.angle_alpha   90.00
_cell.angle_beta   90.00
_cell.angle_gamma   90.00
#
_symmetry.space_group_name_H-M   'P 1'
#
loop_
_entity.id
_entity.type
_entity.pdbx_description
1 polymer ?
#
loop_
_entity_poly.entity_id
_entity_poly.type
_entity_poly.pdbx_seq_one_letter_code
_entity_poly.pdbx_strand_id
1 'polypeptide(L)'
;MAADPLRLGREAFRRQEWANAHALLTDADRQSLLEPDDLELVANAAYLVGHDDEGSRLLAREYRARLAHTDHSGAARSAIWLALHFILSGEETLANAWLQRARRVLPDDLDCVEQGLQLVPAGLESAAQGDAATATASFGTALEIGHRFGHQDLAALARTGLSESLIATGDTRQAMPLLDEVFVSVTAHELSPVTAGIVYCAVIEACMDAFDLPRAQEWTAAFTRWCAAQPDMVPYQGNCQIHRARIMQFQGAWPDAFDAAQDAYRRLVGPLTRPGIGAALYQLAELHRLRGQFTEAKDTYLQASRWVRDPQPGLALLLLTQGRTEAAVAAIRRSLAETASPPERSRLLGGAVEIMLASADLSGARAAAEELGARAGALGSLWLNAETAQWEGALLLAEQEYAAALGAARQAWSAWQQLDAPYESARTRVLMGRAYRGLGDGHSAELEFDAARWAFLHLGAGPDAANVDRYSNRRQAIRANPLTVRETQVLLLVASGKSNREIAAELFLSEKTVAHHASNIFTKLDLTSRAAATAYAYEHGLINRS
;
A
#
# COMPACT_ATOMS: atom_id res chain seq x y z
N MET A 1 4.31 -44.39 28.37
CA MET A 1 3.21 -43.44 28.64
C MET A 1 3.01 -42.63 27.38
N ALA A 2 1.84 -42.68 26.76
CA ALA A 2 1.51 -41.75 25.68
C ALA A 2 1.59 -40.32 26.25
N ALA A 3 2.17 -39.39 25.50
CA ALA A 3 2.26 -38.01 25.96
C ALA A 3 0.86 -37.39 26.01
N ASP A 4 0.52 -36.73 27.13
CA ASP A 4 -0.76 -36.04 27.30
C ASP A 4 -0.86 -34.86 26.31
N PRO A 5 -1.77 -34.94 25.30
CA PRO A 5 -1.87 -33.94 24.26
C PRO A 5 -2.32 -32.58 24.82
N LEU A 6 -3.10 -32.55 25.91
CA LEU A 6 -3.55 -31.31 26.53
C LEU A 6 -2.38 -30.53 27.13
N ARG A 7 -1.55 -31.22 27.93
CA ARG A 7 -0.36 -30.62 28.54
C ARG A 7 0.62 -30.12 27.47
N LEU A 8 0.85 -30.92 26.43
CA LEU A 8 1.72 -30.53 25.32
C LEU A 8 1.15 -29.35 24.54
N GLY A 9 -0.17 -29.33 24.29
CA GLY A 9 -0.85 -28.23 23.59
C GLY A 9 -0.73 -26.91 24.35
N ARG A 10 -0.94 -26.91 25.68
CA ARG A 10 -0.73 -25.73 26.54
C ARG A 10 0.72 -25.25 26.54
N GLU A 11 1.68 -26.18 26.46
CA GLU A 11 3.11 -25.85 26.39
C GLU A 11 3.48 -25.25 25.04
N ALA A 12 3.00 -25.82 23.94
CA ALA A 12 3.13 -25.30 22.59
C ALA A 12 2.53 -23.89 22.47
N PHE A 13 1.34 -23.66 23.05
CA PHE A 13 0.69 -22.35 23.06
C PHE A 13 1.55 -21.29 23.76
N ARG A 14 2.11 -21.61 24.94
CA ARG A 14 3.01 -20.70 25.67
C ARG A 14 4.31 -20.41 24.92
N ARG A 15 4.77 -21.35 24.10
CA ARG A 15 5.95 -21.18 23.22
C ARG A 15 5.60 -20.53 21.88
N GLN A 16 4.34 -20.16 21.66
CA GLN A 16 3.86 -19.55 20.42
C GLN A 16 4.01 -20.45 19.18
N GLU A 17 4.03 -21.77 19.39
CA GLU A 17 4.03 -22.79 18.34
C GLU A 17 2.57 -23.02 17.88
N TRP A 18 1.96 -22.03 17.23
CA TRP A 18 0.51 -21.95 17.04
C TRP A 18 -0.10 -23.16 16.31
N ALA A 19 0.54 -23.66 15.24
CA ALA A 19 0.02 -24.81 14.50
C ALA A 19 0.14 -26.10 15.33
N ASN A 20 1.24 -26.25 16.07
CA ASN A 20 1.42 -27.37 16.99
C ASN A 20 0.40 -27.32 18.14
N ALA A 21 0.20 -26.14 18.73
CA ALA A 21 -0.79 -25.91 19.78
C ALA A 21 -2.21 -26.22 19.30
N HIS A 22 -2.60 -25.73 18.12
CA HIS A 22 -3.89 -26.04 17.51
C HIS A 22 -4.06 -27.54 17.29
N ALA A 23 -3.08 -28.22 16.69
CA ALA A 23 -3.15 -29.65 16.43
C ALA A 23 -3.28 -30.48 17.72
N LEU A 24 -2.48 -30.17 18.74
CA LEU A 24 -2.45 -30.89 20.02
C LEU A 24 -3.71 -30.65 20.85
N LEU A 25 -4.18 -29.40 20.94
CA LEU A 25 -5.40 -29.09 21.69
C LEU A 25 -6.66 -29.63 20.98
N THR A 26 -6.68 -29.62 19.65
CA THR A 26 -7.75 -30.26 18.87
C THR A 26 -7.73 -31.79 19.00
N ASP A 27 -6.56 -32.41 19.17
CA ASP A 27 -6.48 -33.83 19.51
C ASP A 27 -6.97 -34.11 20.94
N ALA A 28 -6.57 -33.27 21.90
CA ALA A 28 -7.05 -33.36 23.28
C ALA A 28 -8.58 -33.26 23.35
N ASP A 29 -9.19 -32.30 22.64
CA ASP A 29 -10.64 -32.11 22.58
C ASP A 29 -11.40 -33.30 21.98
N ARG A 30 -10.77 -34.02 21.04
CA ARG A 30 -11.33 -35.25 20.47
C ARG A 30 -11.29 -36.42 21.46
N GLN A 31 -10.32 -36.44 22.36
CA GLN A 31 -10.18 -37.49 23.38
C GLN A 31 -11.06 -37.24 24.61
N SER A 32 -11.17 -35.98 25.03
CA SER A 32 -11.99 -35.55 26.15
C SER A 32 -12.46 -34.12 25.94
N LEU A 33 -13.70 -33.80 26.35
CA LEU A 33 -14.22 -32.45 26.24
C LEU A 33 -13.32 -31.47 27.01
N LEU A 34 -12.83 -30.44 26.32
CA LEU A 34 -12.02 -29.41 26.94
C LEU A 34 -12.83 -28.53 27.89
N GLU A 35 -12.17 -28.13 28.98
CA GLU A 35 -12.66 -27.10 29.91
C GLU A 35 -12.65 -25.71 29.23
N PRO A 36 -13.43 -24.73 29.73
CA PRO A 36 -13.53 -23.41 29.10
C PRO A 36 -12.20 -22.72 28.79
N ASP A 37 -11.25 -22.72 29.72
CA ASP A 37 -9.96 -22.05 29.50
C ASP A 37 -9.13 -22.72 28.39
N ASP A 38 -9.25 -24.04 28.21
CA ASP A 38 -8.58 -24.75 27.12
C ASP A 38 -9.29 -24.54 25.77
N LEU A 39 -10.62 -24.37 25.80
CA LEU A 39 -11.40 -23.96 24.63
C LEU A 39 -10.96 -22.60 24.10
N GLU A 40 -10.67 -21.66 25.00
CA GLU A 40 -10.12 -20.35 24.66
C GLU A 40 -8.76 -20.47 23.95
N LEU A 41 -7.86 -21.31 24.50
CA LEU A 41 -6.53 -21.54 23.90
C LEU A 41 -6.62 -22.13 22.49
N VAL A 42 -7.43 -23.18 22.29
CA VAL A 42 -7.56 -23.79 20.95
C VAL A 42 -8.26 -22.86 19.97
N ALA A 43 -9.23 -22.05 20.43
CA ALA A 43 -9.88 -21.06 19.58
C ALA A 43 -8.91 -19.98 19.11
N ASN A 44 -8.09 -19.45 20.02
CA ASN A 44 -7.05 -18.47 19.69
C ASN A 44 -5.98 -19.07 18.78
N ALA A 45 -5.54 -20.31 19.03
CA ALA A 45 -4.60 -21.00 18.15
C ALA A 45 -5.19 -21.21 16.74
N ALA A 46 -6.45 -21.63 16.63
CA ALA A 46 -7.15 -21.78 15.37
C ALA A 46 -7.22 -20.44 14.60
N TYR A 47 -7.54 -19.34 15.28
CA TYR A 47 -7.55 -18.00 14.68
C TYR A 47 -6.16 -17.58 14.17
N LEU A 48 -5.12 -17.77 15.00
CA LEU A 48 -3.74 -17.38 14.67
C LEU A 48 -3.15 -18.15 13.47
N VAL A 49 -3.66 -19.36 13.18
CA VAL A 49 -3.27 -20.15 12.00
C VAL A 49 -4.24 -20.00 10.81
N GLY A 50 -5.25 -19.13 10.92
CA GLY A 50 -6.17 -18.79 9.82
C GLY A 50 -7.38 -19.73 9.67
N HIS A 51 -7.79 -20.41 10.73
CA HIS A 51 -9.01 -21.21 10.78
C HIS A 51 -10.16 -20.45 11.48
N ASP A 52 -10.53 -19.29 10.96
CA ASP A 52 -11.46 -18.33 11.59
C ASP A 52 -12.85 -18.95 11.92
N ASP A 53 -13.41 -19.73 11.00
CA ASP A 53 -14.69 -20.42 11.19
C ASP A 53 -14.63 -21.46 12.31
N GLU A 54 -13.48 -22.12 12.47
CA GLU A 54 -13.24 -23.10 13.53
C GLU A 54 -13.07 -22.37 14.86
N GLY A 55 -12.23 -21.32 14.90
CA GLY A 55 -12.05 -20.47 16.08
C GLY A 55 -13.37 -19.90 16.58
N SER A 56 -14.23 -19.42 15.69
CA SER A 56 -15.57 -18.92 16.03
C SER A 56 -16.50 -20.01 16.59
N ARG A 57 -16.44 -21.23 16.04
CA ARG A 57 -17.18 -22.38 16.59
C ARG A 57 -16.69 -22.78 17.98
N LEU A 58 -15.37 -22.71 18.21
CA LEU A 58 -14.74 -23.02 19.50
C LEU A 58 -15.08 -21.98 20.56
N LEU A 59 -14.98 -20.67 20.26
CA LEU A 59 -15.44 -19.59 21.14
C LEU A 59 -16.95 -19.70 21.47
N ALA A 60 -17.78 -20.10 20.51
CA ALA A 60 -19.21 -20.31 20.76
C ALA A 60 -19.48 -21.55 21.66
N ARG A 61 -18.57 -22.52 21.68
CA ARG A 61 -18.61 -23.65 22.62
C ARG A 61 -18.12 -23.23 24.00
N GLU A 62 -17.04 -22.45 24.06
CA GLU A 62 -16.53 -21.83 25.28
C GLU A 62 -17.62 -21.01 25.99
N TYR A 63 -18.29 -20.11 25.27
CA TYR A 63 -19.44 -19.33 25.78
C TYR A 63 -20.47 -20.20 26.51
N ARG A 64 -20.86 -21.33 25.89
CA ARG A 64 -21.85 -22.25 26.46
C ARG A 64 -21.30 -22.99 27.68
N ALA A 65 -20.03 -23.39 27.65
CA ALA A 65 -19.38 -24.05 28.76
C ALA A 65 -19.28 -23.09 29.97
N ARG A 66 -18.81 -21.85 29.77
CA ARG A 66 -18.73 -20.83 30.84
C ARG A 66 -20.10 -20.55 31.49
N LEU A 67 -21.16 -20.46 30.68
CA LEU A 67 -22.53 -20.35 31.23
C LEU A 67 -22.94 -21.55 32.06
N ALA A 68 -22.59 -22.77 31.65
CA ALA A 68 -22.87 -23.97 32.44
C ALA A 68 -22.13 -23.97 33.79
N HIS A 69 -20.96 -23.33 33.85
CA HIS A 69 -20.19 -23.10 35.08
C HIS A 69 -20.56 -21.81 35.84
N THR A 70 -21.62 -21.11 35.44
CA THR A 70 -22.05 -19.81 36.02
C THR A 70 -20.99 -18.69 35.96
N ASP A 71 -20.00 -18.81 35.07
CA ASP A 71 -19.02 -17.76 34.77
C ASP A 71 -19.62 -16.76 33.76
N HIS A 72 -20.41 -15.83 34.29
CA HIS A 72 -21.09 -14.79 33.52
C HIS A 72 -20.11 -13.82 32.82
N SER A 73 -19.05 -13.42 33.52
CA SER A 73 -17.98 -12.56 32.98
C SER A 73 -17.27 -13.21 31.80
N GLY A 74 -16.76 -14.43 31.96
CA GLY A 74 -16.06 -15.10 30.88
C GLY A 74 -17.00 -15.44 29.72
N ALA A 75 -18.25 -15.82 29.98
CA ALA A 75 -19.23 -15.98 28.91
C ALA A 75 -19.46 -14.67 28.13
N ALA A 76 -19.58 -13.53 28.81
CA ALA A 76 -19.66 -12.23 28.15
C ALA A 76 -18.42 -11.97 27.29
N ARG A 77 -17.22 -12.26 27.82
CA ARG A 77 -15.95 -12.13 27.10
C ARG A 77 -15.92 -12.93 25.80
N SER A 78 -16.27 -14.22 25.84
CA SER A 78 -16.33 -15.07 24.63
C SER A 78 -17.31 -14.50 23.59
N ALA A 79 -18.47 -14.00 24.03
CA ALA A 79 -19.46 -13.39 23.15
C ALA A 79 -18.98 -12.05 22.55
N ILE A 80 -18.24 -11.23 23.30
CA ILE A 80 -17.66 -9.97 22.81
C ILE A 80 -16.58 -10.25 21.76
N TRP A 81 -15.68 -11.21 22.00
CA TRP A 81 -14.66 -11.60 21.03
C TRP A 81 -15.26 -12.16 19.74
N LEU A 82 -16.30 -13.00 19.85
CA LEU A 82 -17.06 -13.46 18.68
C LEU A 82 -17.65 -12.29 17.90
N ALA A 83 -18.28 -11.35 18.59
CA ALA A 83 -18.83 -10.17 17.96
C ALA A 83 -17.75 -9.36 17.23
N LEU A 84 -16.60 -9.15 17.86
CA LEU A 84 -15.48 -8.41 17.26
C LEU A 84 -14.95 -9.14 16.01
N HIS A 85 -14.79 -10.46 16.03
CA HIS A 85 -14.39 -11.23 14.85
C HIS A 85 -15.39 -11.08 13.69
N PHE A 86 -16.70 -11.11 13.99
CA PHE A 86 -17.74 -10.90 12.98
C PHE A 86 -17.77 -9.46 12.46
N ILE A 87 -17.54 -8.45 13.30
CA ILE A 87 -17.39 -7.04 12.86
C ILE A 87 -16.24 -6.93 11.87
N LEU A 88 -15.07 -7.45 12.23
CA LEU A 88 -13.87 -7.40 11.39
C LEU A 88 -14.03 -8.19 10.08
N SER A 89 -14.90 -9.19 10.06
CA SER A 89 -15.21 -10.01 8.87
C SER A 89 -16.38 -9.45 8.03
N GLY A 90 -17.06 -8.40 8.50
CA GLY A 90 -18.21 -7.77 7.83
C GLY A 90 -19.55 -8.49 8.03
N GLU A 91 -19.67 -9.33 9.06
CA GLU A 91 -20.86 -10.15 9.36
C GLU A 91 -21.76 -9.48 10.41
N GLU A 92 -22.28 -8.29 10.09
CA GLU A 92 -22.99 -7.40 11.02
C GLU A 92 -24.14 -8.07 11.79
N THR A 93 -24.94 -8.92 11.12
CA THR A 93 -26.08 -9.59 11.78
C THR A 93 -25.61 -10.55 12.86
N LEU A 94 -24.52 -11.28 12.62
CA LEU A 94 -23.95 -12.21 13.60
C LEU A 94 -23.25 -11.45 14.72
N ALA A 95 -22.51 -10.39 14.39
CA ALA A 95 -21.92 -9.49 15.38
C ALA A 95 -22.97 -8.96 16.37
N ASN A 96 -24.05 -8.38 15.86
CA ASN A 96 -25.13 -7.82 16.67
C ASN A 96 -25.81 -8.87 17.55
N ALA A 97 -26.03 -10.08 17.03
CA ALA A 97 -26.62 -11.17 17.80
C ALA A 97 -25.72 -11.60 18.99
N TRP A 98 -24.41 -11.65 18.79
CA TRP A 98 -23.45 -11.97 19.85
C TRP A 98 -23.29 -10.85 20.87
N LEU A 99 -23.29 -9.58 20.46
CA LEU A 99 -23.31 -8.44 21.39
C LEU A 99 -24.53 -8.45 22.30
N GLN A 100 -25.72 -8.74 21.75
CA GLN A 100 -26.93 -8.88 22.56
C GLN A 100 -26.84 -10.03 23.56
N ARG A 101 -26.14 -11.12 23.23
CA ARG A 101 -25.87 -12.21 24.17
C ARG A 101 -24.93 -11.77 25.27
N ALA A 102 -23.83 -11.09 24.94
CA ALA A 102 -22.89 -10.55 25.92
C ALA A 102 -23.60 -9.64 26.93
N ARG A 103 -24.38 -8.66 26.47
CA ARG A 103 -25.15 -7.74 27.33
C ARG A 103 -26.17 -8.46 28.22
N ARG A 104 -26.77 -9.56 27.76
CA ARG A 104 -27.76 -10.32 28.55
C ARG A 104 -27.12 -11.07 29.71
N VAL A 105 -25.90 -11.57 29.52
CA VAL A 105 -25.24 -12.42 30.52
C VAL A 105 -24.34 -11.63 31.45
N LEU A 106 -23.95 -10.42 31.08
CA LEU A 106 -23.13 -9.52 31.90
C LEU A 106 -24.04 -8.62 32.76
N PRO A 107 -24.01 -8.73 34.11
CA PRO A 107 -24.80 -7.85 34.98
C PRO A 107 -24.29 -6.40 34.94
N ASP A 108 -25.19 -5.42 34.82
CA ASP A 108 -24.86 -3.99 34.72
C ASP A 108 -24.10 -3.45 35.95
N ASP A 109 -24.31 -4.05 37.12
CA ASP A 109 -23.70 -3.68 38.40
C ASP A 109 -22.37 -4.39 38.67
N LEU A 110 -21.96 -5.33 37.81
CA LEU A 110 -20.73 -6.08 37.98
C LEU A 110 -19.52 -5.23 37.58
N ASP A 111 -18.69 -4.87 38.57
CA ASP A 111 -17.43 -4.15 38.33
C ASP A 111 -16.35 -5.09 37.80
N CYS A 112 -16.26 -5.19 36.47
CA CYS A 112 -15.34 -6.09 35.78
C CYS A 112 -14.81 -5.48 34.47
N VAL A 113 -13.76 -6.09 33.93
CA VAL A 113 -13.12 -5.63 32.68
C VAL A 113 -14.03 -5.79 31.46
N GLU A 114 -14.91 -6.80 31.48
CA GLU A 114 -15.86 -7.05 30.40
C GLU A 114 -16.84 -5.90 30.17
N GLN A 115 -17.10 -5.07 31.20
CA GLN A 115 -17.84 -3.81 31.04
C GLN A 115 -17.15 -2.86 30.05
N GLY A 116 -15.82 -2.83 30.04
CA GLY A 116 -15.05 -2.05 29.09
C GLY A 116 -14.94 -2.73 27.72
N LEU A 117 -14.75 -4.06 27.68
CA LEU A 117 -14.63 -4.80 26.43
C LEU A 117 -15.89 -4.66 25.55
N GLN A 118 -17.10 -4.64 26.13
CA GLN A 118 -18.32 -4.47 25.36
C GLN A 118 -18.49 -3.07 24.73
N LEU A 119 -17.76 -2.07 25.23
CA LEU A 119 -17.78 -0.71 24.68
C LEU A 119 -16.96 -0.60 23.39
N VAL A 120 -15.99 -1.49 23.16
CA VAL A 120 -15.16 -1.47 21.95
C VAL A 120 -16.00 -1.71 20.69
N PRO A 121 -16.80 -2.80 20.57
CA PRO A 121 -17.72 -2.98 19.45
C PRO A 121 -18.75 -1.85 19.28
N ALA A 122 -19.26 -1.30 20.40
CA ALA A 122 -20.21 -0.19 20.35
C ALA A 122 -19.57 1.09 19.80
N GLY A 123 -18.33 1.38 20.20
CA GLY A 123 -17.56 2.49 19.67
C GLY A 123 -17.28 2.36 18.17
N LEU A 124 -16.93 1.15 17.71
CA LEU A 124 -16.74 0.86 16.29
C LEU A 124 -18.04 1.05 15.48
N GLU A 125 -19.17 0.61 16.02
CA GLU A 125 -20.49 0.82 15.40
C GLU A 125 -20.85 2.31 15.29
N SER A 126 -20.66 3.09 16.37
CA SER A 126 -20.89 4.54 16.34
C SER A 126 -19.97 5.23 15.34
N ALA A 127 -18.69 4.84 15.26
CA ALA A 127 -17.75 5.37 14.29
C ALA A 127 -18.19 5.07 12.86
N ALA A 128 -18.62 3.85 12.57
CA ALA A 128 -19.13 3.45 11.25
C ALA A 128 -20.39 4.23 10.83
N GLN A 129 -21.19 4.68 11.79
CA GLN A 129 -22.37 5.54 11.55
C GLN A 129 -22.03 7.04 11.44
N GLY A 130 -20.76 7.41 11.58
CA GLY A 130 -20.29 8.80 11.56
C GLY A 130 -20.51 9.56 12.87
N ASP A 131 -20.88 8.89 13.95
CA ASP A 131 -21.02 9.49 15.29
C ASP A 131 -19.70 9.42 16.07
N ALA A 132 -18.76 10.28 15.68
CA ALA A 132 -17.44 10.35 16.30
C ALA A 132 -17.50 10.73 17.79
N ALA A 133 -18.51 11.47 18.23
CA ALA A 133 -18.65 11.89 19.62
C ALA A 133 -18.98 10.70 20.53
N THR A 134 -19.98 9.89 20.15
CA THR A 134 -20.34 8.68 20.88
C THR A 134 -19.24 7.62 20.81
N ALA A 135 -18.57 7.49 19.66
CA ALA A 135 -17.41 6.61 19.52
C ALA A 135 -16.29 7.01 20.50
N THR A 136 -15.91 8.29 20.52
CA THR A 136 -14.87 8.82 21.42
C THR A 136 -15.22 8.59 22.90
N ALA A 137 -16.47 8.85 23.29
CA ALA A 137 -16.92 8.61 24.67
C ALA A 137 -16.87 7.12 25.06
N SER A 138 -17.28 6.24 24.14
CA SER A 138 -17.26 4.79 24.36
C SER A 138 -15.84 4.27 24.55
N PHE A 139 -14.92 4.65 23.65
CA PHE A 139 -13.52 4.24 23.76
C PHE A 139 -12.80 4.91 24.94
N GLY A 140 -13.13 6.16 25.29
CA GLY A 140 -12.61 6.82 26.48
C GLY A 140 -12.94 6.06 27.77
N THR A 141 -14.21 5.70 27.93
CA THR A 141 -14.67 4.89 29.07
C THR A 141 -14.03 3.49 29.07
N ALA A 142 -13.90 2.86 27.89
CA ALA A 142 -13.22 1.58 27.74
C ALA A 142 -11.75 1.66 28.18
N LEU A 143 -11.05 2.75 27.84
CA LEU A 143 -9.65 2.99 28.21
C LEU A 143 -9.50 3.17 29.72
N GLU A 144 -10.37 3.96 30.35
CA GLU A 144 -10.39 4.14 31.80
C GLU A 144 -10.58 2.80 32.55
N ILE A 145 -11.51 1.97 32.08
CA ILE A 145 -11.72 0.62 32.62
C ILE A 145 -10.47 -0.24 32.39
N GLY A 146 -9.88 -0.21 31.20
CA GLY A 146 -8.65 -0.92 30.87
C GLY A 146 -7.50 -0.57 31.81
N HIS A 147 -7.28 0.71 32.10
CA HIS A 147 -6.28 1.16 33.07
C HIS A 147 -6.60 0.72 34.49
N ARG A 148 -7.86 0.87 34.92
CA ARG A 148 -8.30 0.51 36.28
C ARG A 148 -8.09 -0.98 36.59
N PHE A 149 -8.33 -1.86 35.63
CA PHE A 149 -8.12 -3.30 35.76
C PHE A 149 -6.74 -3.78 35.31
N GLY A 150 -5.87 -2.90 34.81
CA GLY A 150 -4.56 -3.27 34.28
C GLY A 150 -4.61 -4.18 33.05
N HIS A 151 -5.71 -4.13 32.27
CA HIS A 151 -5.97 -5.03 31.16
C HIS A 151 -5.48 -4.44 29.83
N GLN A 152 -4.28 -4.84 29.40
CA GLN A 152 -3.57 -4.22 28.28
C GLN A 152 -4.29 -4.33 26.94
N ASP A 153 -4.93 -5.46 26.64
CA ASP A 153 -5.63 -5.64 25.37
C ASP A 153 -6.79 -4.65 25.19
N LEU A 154 -7.57 -4.45 26.25
CA LEU A 154 -8.68 -3.49 26.28
C LEU A 154 -8.14 -2.07 26.12
N ALA A 155 -7.09 -1.74 26.87
CA ALA A 155 -6.47 -0.43 26.81
C ALA A 155 -5.87 -0.14 25.42
N ALA A 156 -5.35 -1.14 24.73
CA ALA A 156 -4.83 -1.00 23.36
C ALA A 156 -5.97 -0.81 22.34
N LEU A 157 -7.00 -1.67 22.37
CA LEU A 157 -8.18 -1.54 21.50
C LEU A 157 -8.87 -0.17 21.66
N ALA A 158 -9.03 0.28 22.91
CA ALA A 158 -9.64 1.55 23.23
C ALA A 158 -8.81 2.76 22.75
N ARG A 159 -7.47 2.73 22.94
CA ARG A 159 -6.58 3.79 22.42
C ARG A 159 -6.63 3.88 20.90
N THR A 160 -6.63 2.73 20.22
CA THR A 160 -6.75 2.69 18.76
C THR A 160 -8.06 3.32 18.28
N GLY A 161 -9.20 2.91 18.85
CA GLY A 161 -10.50 3.49 18.49
C GLY A 161 -10.64 4.99 18.81
N LEU A 162 -10.07 5.44 19.93
CA LEU A 162 -9.96 6.88 20.25
C LEU A 162 -9.17 7.63 19.18
N SER A 163 -8.00 7.10 18.81
CA SER A 163 -7.15 7.72 17.81
C SER A 163 -7.84 7.82 16.45
N GLU A 164 -8.49 6.75 15.98
CA GLU A 164 -9.22 6.75 14.72
C GLU A 164 -10.37 7.78 14.74
N SER A 165 -11.09 7.88 15.86
CA SER A 165 -12.16 8.88 16.03
C SER A 165 -11.62 10.32 15.97
N LEU A 166 -10.44 10.56 16.55
CA LEU A 166 -9.75 11.85 16.49
C LEU A 166 -9.25 12.17 15.06
N ILE A 167 -8.70 11.19 14.34
CA ILE A 167 -8.25 11.35 12.95
C ILE A 167 -9.43 11.67 12.04
N ALA A 168 -10.55 10.96 12.19
CA ALA A 168 -11.77 11.19 11.42
C ALA A 168 -12.32 12.62 11.59
N THR A 169 -12.11 13.23 12.76
CA THR A 169 -12.51 14.62 13.06
C THR A 169 -11.41 15.65 12.81
N GLY A 170 -10.22 15.22 12.39
CA GLY A 170 -9.10 16.08 12.01
C GLY A 170 -8.13 16.46 13.14
N ASP A 171 -8.25 15.87 14.34
CA ASP A 171 -7.34 16.11 15.46
C ASP A 171 -6.20 15.10 15.52
N THR A 172 -5.43 15.03 14.44
CA THR A 172 -4.29 14.11 14.30
C THR A 172 -3.22 14.34 15.38
N ARG A 173 -3.06 15.58 15.86
CA ARG A 173 -2.05 15.91 16.89
C ARG A 173 -2.32 15.18 18.21
N GLN A 174 -3.59 15.07 18.62
CA GLN A 174 -3.96 14.31 19.81
C GLN A 174 -4.03 12.81 19.55
N ALA A 175 -4.33 12.41 18.31
CA ALA A 175 -4.43 11.01 17.92
C ALA A 175 -3.07 10.28 17.94
N MET A 176 -2.04 10.88 17.33
CA MET A 176 -0.76 10.21 17.10
C MET A 176 -0.07 9.67 18.38
N PRO A 177 0.00 10.42 19.50
CA PRO A 177 0.59 9.88 20.74
C PRO A 177 -0.12 8.63 21.29
N LEU A 178 -1.44 8.48 21.07
CA LEU A 178 -2.17 7.28 21.48
C LEU A 178 -1.70 6.05 20.69
N LEU A 179 -1.43 6.23 19.39
CA LEU A 179 -0.90 5.18 18.52
C LEU A 179 0.53 4.80 18.91
N ASP A 180 1.35 5.76 19.34
CA ASP A 180 2.71 5.49 19.82
C ASP A 180 2.70 4.61 21.08
N GLU A 181 1.77 4.82 22.00
CA GLU A 181 1.61 3.92 23.15
C GLU A 181 1.19 2.50 22.74
N VAL A 182 0.24 2.38 21.80
CA VAL A 182 -0.18 1.06 21.28
C VAL A 182 1.00 0.35 20.62
N PHE A 183 1.82 1.08 19.86
CA PHE A 183 3.02 0.53 19.23
C PHE A 183 4.02 -0.02 20.27
N VAL A 184 4.25 0.72 21.35
CA VAL A 184 5.11 0.28 22.46
C VAL A 184 4.55 -1.00 23.07
N SER A 185 3.24 -1.08 23.37
CA SER A 185 2.67 -2.30 23.95
C SER A 185 2.76 -3.53 23.03
N VAL A 186 2.62 -3.35 21.71
CA VAL A 186 2.83 -4.45 20.73
C VAL A 186 4.29 -4.92 20.76
N THR A 187 5.23 -3.99 20.64
CA THR A 187 6.67 -4.31 20.54
C THR A 187 7.28 -4.80 21.86
N ALA A 188 6.71 -4.39 22.99
CA ALA A 188 7.05 -4.90 24.31
C ALA A 188 6.42 -6.26 24.64
N HIS A 189 5.65 -6.85 23.70
CA HIS A 189 4.94 -8.12 23.88
C HIS A 189 3.94 -8.09 25.06
N GLU A 190 3.30 -6.95 25.31
CA GLU A 190 2.33 -6.76 26.41
C GLU A 190 0.91 -7.17 26.01
N LEU A 191 0.65 -7.34 24.72
CA LEU A 191 -0.66 -7.68 24.17
C LEU A 191 -0.78 -9.16 23.83
N SER A 192 -2.00 -9.70 23.88
CA SER A 192 -2.26 -11.01 23.29
C SER A 192 -1.99 -10.98 21.78
N PRO A 193 -1.57 -12.11 21.17
CA PRO A 193 -1.27 -12.15 19.74
C PRO A 193 -2.47 -11.78 18.85
N VAL A 194 -3.69 -12.08 19.28
CA VAL A 194 -4.93 -11.74 18.57
C VAL A 194 -5.11 -10.21 18.58
N THR A 195 -5.05 -9.59 19.76
CA THR A 195 -5.16 -8.12 19.88
C THR A 195 -4.05 -7.41 19.11
N ALA A 196 -2.80 -7.88 19.23
CA ALA A 196 -1.66 -7.32 18.52
C ALA A 196 -1.89 -7.30 17.00
N GLY A 197 -2.47 -8.36 16.44
CA GLY A 197 -2.87 -8.42 15.04
C GLY A 197 -3.95 -7.40 14.67
N ILE A 198 -5.01 -7.29 15.48
CA ILE A 198 -6.12 -6.34 15.24
C ILE A 198 -5.62 -4.90 15.27
N VAL A 199 -4.91 -4.52 16.34
CA VAL A 199 -4.44 -3.14 16.51
C VAL A 199 -3.40 -2.76 15.46
N TYR A 200 -2.54 -3.68 15.03
CA TYR A 200 -1.59 -3.42 13.94
C TYR A 200 -2.30 -2.89 12.69
N CYS A 201 -3.37 -3.56 12.26
CA CYS A 201 -4.05 -3.22 11.01
C CYS A 201 -4.73 -1.85 11.10
N ALA A 202 -5.46 -1.64 12.19
CA ALA A 202 -6.12 -0.39 12.51
C ALA A 202 -5.13 0.78 12.61
N VAL A 203 -3.96 0.59 13.24
CA VAL A 203 -3.00 1.67 13.32
C VAL A 203 -2.32 1.98 11.99
N ILE A 204 -2.01 0.98 11.17
CA ILE A 204 -1.50 1.27 9.83
C ILE A 204 -2.54 2.05 9.03
N GLU A 205 -3.83 1.70 9.11
CA GLU A 205 -4.91 2.47 8.49
C GLU A 205 -4.92 3.92 8.98
N ALA A 206 -4.89 4.13 10.30
CA ALA A 206 -4.81 5.44 10.93
C ALA A 206 -3.60 6.27 10.45
N CYS A 207 -2.41 5.66 10.35
CA CYS A 207 -1.22 6.32 9.82
C CYS A 207 -1.41 6.73 8.36
N MET A 208 -2.05 5.88 7.55
CA MET A 208 -2.32 6.17 6.14
C MET A 208 -3.41 7.24 5.95
N ASP A 209 -4.35 7.39 6.88
CA ASP A 209 -5.34 8.48 6.92
C ASP A 209 -4.74 9.80 7.43
N ALA A 210 -3.77 9.72 8.35
CA ALA A 210 -2.98 10.85 8.85
C ALA A 210 -1.86 11.29 7.89
N PHE A 211 -1.62 10.52 6.81
CA PHE A 211 -0.49 10.72 5.89
C PHE A 211 0.88 10.66 6.60
N ASP A 212 1.02 9.79 7.58
CA ASP A 212 2.28 9.52 8.30
C ASP A 212 2.90 8.21 7.78
N LEU A 213 3.49 8.29 6.59
CA LEU A 213 4.14 7.16 5.94
C LEU A 213 5.36 6.62 6.71
N PRO A 214 6.26 7.46 7.29
CA PRO A 214 7.40 6.97 8.08
C PRO A 214 6.95 6.08 9.24
N ARG A 215 5.94 6.50 10.00
CA ARG A 215 5.40 5.70 11.09
C ARG A 215 4.77 4.39 10.60
N ALA A 216 4.02 4.45 9.50
CA ALA A 216 3.45 3.25 8.90
C ALA A 216 4.55 2.25 8.46
N GLN A 217 5.65 2.73 7.89
CA GLN A 217 6.81 1.92 7.49
C GLN A 217 7.52 1.31 8.71
N GLU A 218 7.81 2.11 9.74
CA GLU A 218 8.48 1.65 10.96
C GLU A 218 7.66 0.58 11.67
N TRP A 219 6.36 0.80 11.84
CA TRP A 219 5.47 -0.16 12.46
C TRP A 219 5.36 -1.43 11.63
N THR A 220 5.17 -1.30 10.31
CA THR A 220 5.13 -2.46 9.41
C THR A 220 6.38 -3.32 9.58
N ALA A 221 7.56 -2.71 9.59
CA ALA A 221 8.83 -3.41 9.79
C ALA A 221 8.93 -4.07 11.18
N ALA A 222 8.54 -3.37 12.24
CA ALA A 222 8.56 -3.90 13.60
C ALA A 222 7.60 -5.09 13.78
N PHE A 223 6.37 -4.98 13.27
CA PHE A 223 5.40 -6.06 13.33
C PHE A 223 5.81 -7.23 12.44
N THR A 224 6.44 -6.99 11.28
CA THR A 224 7.03 -8.09 10.48
C THR A 224 8.09 -8.86 11.25
N ARG A 225 8.98 -8.17 11.99
CA ARG A 225 9.95 -8.84 12.87
C ARG A 225 9.27 -9.63 13.99
N TRP A 226 8.24 -9.07 14.59
CA TRP A 226 7.44 -9.72 15.64
C TRP A 226 6.73 -10.98 15.14
N CYS A 227 6.13 -10.95 13.94
CA CYS A 227 5.54 -12.11 13.30
C CYS A 227 6.60 -13.15 12.87
N ALA A 228 7.76 -12.72 12.39
CA ALA A 228 8.84 -13.63 11.98
C ALA A 228 9.40 -14.44 13.17
N ALA A 229 9.24 -13.95 14.40
CA ALA A 229 9.54 -14.71 15.62
C ALA A 229 8.52 -15.83 15.91
N GLN A 230 7.41 -15.90 15.17
CA GLN A 230 6.27 -16.80 15.35
C GLN A 230 5.95 -17.55 14.04
N PRO A 231 6.68 -18.64 13.71
CA PRO A 231 6.72 -19.22 12.36
C PRO A 231 5.38 -19.73 11.82
N ASP A 232 4.48 -20.16 12.71
CA ASP A 232 3.18 -20.73 12.36
C ASP A 232 2.06 -19.68 12.32
N MET A 233 2.33 -18.46 12.79
CA MET A 233 1.35 -17.37 12.72
C MET A 233 1.11 -17.09 11.25
N VAL A 234 -0.16 -17.03 10.83
CA VAL A 234 -0.52 -16.48 9.53
C VAL A 234 -0.70 -14.98 9.73
N PRO A 235 0.37 -14.18 9.58
CA PRO A 235 0.28 -12.79 9.93
C PRO A 235 -0.45 -12.06 8.80
N TYR A 236 -1.12 -10.95 9.12
CA TYR A 236 -1.76 -10.10 8.12
C TYR A 236 -2.88 -10.81 7.34
N GLN A 237 -3.99 -11.08 8.01
CA GLN A 237 -5.20 -11.54 7.35
C GLN A 237 -6.04 -10.34 6.88
N GLY A 238 -6.72 -10.46 5.74
CA GLY A 238 -7.65 -9.44 5.25
C GLY A 238 -7.02 -8.08 4.91
N ASN A 239 -7.57 -6.99 5.49
CA ASN A 239 -7.29 -5.61 5.11
C ASN A 239 -5.84 -5.17 5.32
N CYS A 240 -5.13 -5.76 6.28
CA CYS A 240 -3.75 -5.41 6.63
C CYS A 240 -2.77 -5.59 5.44
N GLN A 241 -3.05 -6.57 4.57
CA GLN A 241 -2.27 -6.82 3.35
C GLN A 241 -2.45 -5.71 2.32
N ILE A 242 -3.62 -5.05 2.28
CA ILE A 242 -3.89 -3.93 1.38
C ILE A 242 -3.01 -2.73 1.78
N HIS A 243 -2.94 -2.42 3.08
CA HIS A 243 -2.09 -1.32 3.54
C HIS A 243 -0.60 -1.63 3.35
N ARG A 244 -0.17 -2.88 3.59
CA ARG A 244 1.20 -3.32 3.30
C ARG A 244 1.53 -3.18 1.81
N ALA A 245 0.62 -3.60 0.93
CA ALA A 245 0.77 -3.42 -0.51
C ALA A 245 0.95 -1.94 -0.88
N ARG A 246 0.21 -1.04 -0.24
CA ARG A 246 0.35 0.40 -0.46
C ARG A 246 1.70 0.94 0.02
N ILE A 247 2.19 0.52 1.18
CA ILE A 247 3.52 0.90 1.69
C ILE A 247 4.62 0.37 0.77
N MET A 248 4.52 -0.90 0.34
CA MET A 248 5.45 -1.52 -0.61
C MET A 248 5.44 -0.80 -1.97
N GLN A 249 4.27 -0.33 -2.42
CA GLN A 249 4.18 0.51 -3.62
C GLN A 249 5.00 1.80 -3.45
N PHE A 250 4.82 2.51 -2.34
CA PHE A 250 5.60 3.71 -2.03
C PHE A 250 7.09 3.42 -2.03
N GLN A 251 7.53 2.34 -1.37
CA GLN A 251 8.92 1.91 -1.29
C GLN A 251 9.52 1.41 -2.62
N GLY A 252 8.69 1.28 -3.67
CA GLY A 252 9.12 0.77 -4.97
C GLY A 252 9.20 -0.75 -5.09
N ALA A 253 8.79 -1.50 -4.06
CA ALA A 253 8.69 -2.95 -4.08
C ALA A 253 7.40 -3.40 -4.80
N TRP A 254 7.20 -2.98 -6.06
CA TRP A 254 5.96 -3.16 -6.80
C TRP A 254 5.56 -4.63 -7.07
N PRO A 255 6.48 -5.58 -7.30
CA PRO A 255 6.13 -7.00 -7.37
C PRO A 255 5.53 -7.52 -6.05
N ASP A 256 6.20 -7.25 -4.93
CA ASP A 256 5.73 -7.68 -3.60
C ASP A 256 4.41 -6.99 -3.23
N ALA A 257 4.26 -5.71 -3.59
CA ALA A 257 3.01 -4.98 -3.43
C ALA A 257 1.86 -5.63 -4.20
N PHE A 258 2.13 -6.10 -5.42
CA PHE A 258 1.13 -6.76 -6.26
C PHE A 258 0.70 -8.09 -5.64
N ASP A 259 1.66 -8.91 -5.22
CA ASP A 259 1.39 -10.20 -4.59
C ASP A 259 0.59 -10.02 -3.28
N ALA A 260 0.96 -9.04 -2.45
CA ALA A 260 0.22 -8.72 -1.22
C ALA A 260 -1.23 -8.27 -1.49
N ALA A 261 -1.46 -7.39 -2.47
CA ALA A 261 -2.81 -6.96 -2.84
C ALA A 261 -3.64 -8.10 -3.46
N GLN A 262 -3.01 -8.97 -4.26
CA GLN A 262 -3.64 -10.14 -4.86
C GLN A 262 -4.04 -11.16 -3.80
N ASP A 263 -3.19 -11.37 -2.79
CA ASP A 263 -3.47 -12.22 -1.64
C ASP A 263 -4.60 -11.68 -0.78
N ALA A 264 -4.63 -10.37 -0.54
CA ALA A 264 -5.73 -9.70 0.14
C ALA A 264 -7.05 -9.98 -0.60
N TYR A 265 -7.09 -9.75 -1.92
CA TYR A 265 -8.26 -10.03 -2.74
C TYR A 265 -8.70 -11.50 -2.64
N ARG A 266 -7.77 -12.46 -2.83
CA ARG A 266 -8.10 -13.90 -2.78
C ARG A 266 -8.72 -14.33 -1.46
N ARG A 267 -8.29 -13.73 -0.33
CA ARG A 267 -8.79 -14.04 1.02
C ARG A 267 -10.11 -13.33 1.34
N LEU A 268 -10.30 -12.12 0.82
CA LEU A 268 -11.49 -11.32 1.09
C LEU A 268 -12.68 -11.74 0.22
N VAL A 269 -12.44 -12.29 -0.98
CA VAL A 269 -13.50 -12.80 -1.85
C VAL A 269 -14.19 -13.99 -1.19
N GLY A 270 -15.51 -13.87 -1.03
CA GLY A 270 -16.38 -14.89 -0.45
C GLY A 270 -17.84 -14.64 -0.83
N PRO A 271 -18.78 -15.40 -0.24
CA PRO A 271 -20.21 -15.27 -0.54
C PRO A 271 -20.82 -13.95 -0.04
N LEU A 272 -20.17 -13.27 0.92
CA LEU A 272 -20.60 -11.98 1.46
C LEU A 272 -19.75 -10.84 0.91
N THR A 273 -20.39 -9.69 0.67
CA THR A 273 -19.71 -8.47 0.26
C THR A 273 -18.89 -7.90 1.41
N ARG A 274 -17.59 -7.71 1.21
CA ARG A 274 -16.68 -7.10 2.19
C ARG A 274 -16.06 -5.81 1.62
N PRO A 275 -16.07 -4.68 2.36
CA PRO A 275 -15.51 -3.41 1.87
C PRO A 275 -14.05 -3.52 1.41
N GLY A 276 -13.25 -4.36 2.06
CA GLY A 276 -11.85 -4.60 1.71
C GLY A 276 -11.62 -5.14 0.28
N ILE A 277 -12.61 -5.79 -0.34
CA ILE A 277 -12.48 -6.32 -1.72
C ILE A 277 -12.24 -5.17 -2.71
N GLY A 278 -13.02 -4.09 -2.59
CA GLY A 278 -12.89 -2.91 -3.44
C GLY A 278 -11.55 -2.22 -3.25
N ALA A 279 -11.06 -2.13 -2.00
CA ALA A 279 -9.76 -1.55 -1.69
C ALA A 279 -8.57 -2.37 -2.24
N ALA A 280 -8.63 -3.71 -2.15
CA ALA A 280 -7.62 -4.59 -2.74
C ALA A 280 -7.57 -4.46 -4.27
N LEU A 281 -8.74 -4.43 -4.92
CA LEU A 281 -8.84 -4.22 -6.36
C LEU A 281 -8.34 -2.84 -6.77
N TYR A 282 -8.66 -1.79 -6.03
CA TYR A 282 -8.13 -0.45 -6.28
C TYR A 282 -6.58 -0.47 -6.26
N GLN A 283 -5.99 -1.10 -5.25
CA GLN A 283 -4.54 -1.20 -5.11
C GLN A 283 -3.88 -1.97 -6.27
N LEU A 284 -4.50 -3.07 -6.72
CA LEU A 284 -4.06 -3.80 -7.93
C LEU A 284 -4.16 -2.93 -9.19
N ALA A 285 -5.23 -2.15 -9.32
CA ALA A 285 -5.45 -1.27 -10.47
C ALA A 285 -4.42 -0.13 -10.54
N GLU A 286 -4.00 0.44 -9.40
CA GLU A 286 -2.90 1.41 -9.36
C GLU A 286 -1.58 0.79 -9.84
N LEU A 287 -1.23 -0.39 -9.35
CA LEU A 287 -0.01 -1.10 -9.79
C LEU A 287 -0.03 -1.42 -11.28
N HIS A 288 -1.17 -1.87 -11.82
CA HIS A 288 -1.33 -2.04 -13.27
C HIS A 288 -1.15 -0.72 -14.04
N ARG A 289 -1.78 0.37 -13.57
CA ARG A 289 -1.70 1.70 -14.19
C ARG A 289 -0.24 2.19 -14.24
N LEU A 290 0.46 2.12 -13.11
CA LEU A 290 1.85 2.54 -12.98
C LEU A 290 2.80 1.73 -13.87
N ARG A 291 2.52 0.44 -14.05
CA ARG A 291 3.30 -0.47 -14.92
C ARG A 291 2.96 -0.35 -16.41
N GLY A 292 1.96 0.45 -16.78
CA GLY A 292 1.52 0.60 -18.17
C GLY A 292 0.56 -0.48 -18.68
N GLN A 293 0.06 -1.34 -17.79
CA GLN A 293 -0.92 -2.39 -18.09
C GLN A 293 -2.32 -1.77 -18.09
N PHE A 294 -2.59 -0.89 -19.06
CA PHE A 294 -3.73 0.02 -19.03
C PHE A 294 -5.09 -0.66 -19.21
N THR A 295 -5.14 -1.79 -19.93
CA THR A 295 -6.37 -2.56 -20.10
C THR A 295 -6.76 -3.21 -18.78
N GLU A 296 -5.80 -3.91 -18.18
CA GLU A 296 -5.95 -4.55 -16.88
C GLU A 296 -6.26 -3.52 -15.79
N ALA A 297 -5.57 -2.38 -15.78
CA ALA A 297 -5.86 -1.29 -14.84
C ALA A 297 -7.32 -0.83 -14.93
N LYS A 298 -7.81 -0.56 -16.15
CA LYS A 298 -9.19 -0.11 -16.38
C LYS A 298 -10.20 -1.14 -15.88
N ASP A 299 -10.02 -2.40 -16.26
CA ASP A 299 -10.96 -3.46 -15.90
C ASP A 299 -10.98 -3.68 -14.39
N THR A 300 -9.83 -3.61 -13.73
CA THR A 300 -9.70 -3.74 -12.28
C THR A 300 -10.30 -2.53 -11.53
N TYR A 301 -10.12 -1.29 -12.01
CA TYR A 301 -10.83 -0.12 -11.44
C TYR A 301 -12.35 -0.26 -11.53
N LEU A 302 -12.86 -0.75 -12.66
CA LEU A 302 -14.30 -0.99 -12.83
C LEU A 302 -14.80 -2.10 -11.89
N GLN A 303 -13.98 -3.12 -11.63
CA GLN A 303 -14.30 -4.11 -10.61
C GLN A 303 -14.31 -3.51 -9.21
N ALA A 304 -13.32 -2.69 -8.83
CA ALA A 304 -13.29 -2.00 -7.55
C ALA A 304 -14.56 -1.16 -7.33
N SER A 305 -15.01 -0.45 -8.37
CA SER A 305 -16.26 0.33 -8.36
C SER A 305 -17.52 -0.52 -8.16
N ARG A 306 -17.58 -1.75 -8.70
CA ARG A 306 -18.68 -2.69 -8.43
C ARG A 306 -18.74 -3.10 -6.96
N TRP A 307 -17.62 -3.00 -6.25
CA TRP A 307 -17.49 -3.20 -4.81
C TRP A 307 -17.53 -1.89 -4.01
N VAL A 308 -18.21 -0.85 -4.54
CA VAL A 308 -18.49 0.43 -3.86
C VAL A 308 -17.21 1.22 -3.50
N ARG A 309 -16.06 0.88 -4.07
CA ARG A 309 -14.84 1.69 -3.94
C ARG A 309 -14.76 2.69 -5.08
N ASP A 310 -14.70 4.00 -4.76
CA ASP A 310 -14.46 5.03 -5.79
C ASP A 310 -13.10 4.75 -6.47
N PRO A 311 -13.06 4.56 -7.81
CA PRO A 311 -11.83 4.33 -8.54
C PRO A 311 -11.00 5.60 -8.79
N GLN A 312 -11.39 6.76 -8.26
CA GLN A 312 -10.62 7.99 -8.35
C GLN A 312 -9.51 8.09 -7.27
N PRO A 313 -8.39 8.80 -7.55
CA PRO A 313 -8.08 9.50 -8.80
C PRO A 313 -7.50 8.58 -9.91
N GLY A 314 -7.19 7.32 -9.58
CA GLY A 314 -6.48 6.40 -10.47
C GLY A 314 -7.10 6.22 -11.85
N LEU A 315 -8.42 6.05 -11.92
CA LEU A 315 -9.12 5.91 -13.20
C LEU A 315 -9.10 7.22 -14.03
N ALA A 316 -9.22 8.39 -13.41
CA ALA A 316 -9.09 9.66 -14.12
C ALA A 316 -7.66 9.89 -14.65
N LEU A 317 -6.63 9.54 -13.87
CA LEU A 317 -5.24 9.58 -14.32
C LEU A 317 -4.98 8.62 -15.50
N LEU A 318 -5.63 7.46 -15.50
CA LEU A 318 -5.60 6.53 -16.62
C LEU A 318 -6.26 7.13 -17.88
N LEU A 319 -7.43 7.76 -17.72
CA LEU A 319 -8.11 8.45 -18.82
C LEU A 319 -7.24 9.57 -19.40
N LEU A 320 -6.57 10.34 -18.55
CA LEU A 320 -5.63 11.39 -18.96
C LEU A 320 -4.48 10.81 -19.79
N THR A 321 -3.89 9.69 -19.34
CA THR A 321 -2.81 9.00 -20.06
C THR A 321 -3.24 8.51 -21.44
N GLN A 322 -4.53 8.18 -21.60
CA GLN A 322 -5.15 7.79 -22.88
C GLN A 322 -5.57 8.99 -23.75
N GLY A 323 -5.27 10.23 -23.34
CA GLY A 323 -5.67 11.45 -24.05
C GLY A 323 -7.14 11.84 -23.89
N ARG A 324 -7.88 11.20 -22.97
CA ARG A 324 -9.30 11.47 -22.70
C ARG A 324 -9.45 12.55 -21.61
N THR A 325 -8.84 13.71 -21.85
CA THR A 325 -8.69 14.79 -20.86
C THR A 325 -10.01 15.30 -20.29
N GLU A 326 -11.01 15.58 -21.14
CA GLU A 326 -12.32 16.08 -20.67
C GLU A 326 -13.02 15.09 -19.72
N ALA A 327 -12.93 13.79 -20.02
CA ALA A 327 -13.49 12.74 -19.19
C ALA A 327 -12.75 12.63 -17.84
N ALA A 328 -11.43 12.77 -17.85
CA ALA A 328 -10.62 12.80 -16.62
C ALA A 328 -11.01 13.98 -15.72
N VAL A 329 -11.12 15.18 -16.29
CA VAL A 329 -11.53 16.41 -15.58
C VAL A 329 -12.93 16.26 -14.98
N ALA A 330 -13.89 15.77 -15.76
CA ALA A 330 -15.25 15.56 -15.28
C ALA A 330 -15.31 14.54 -14.13
N ALA A 331 -14.56 13.43 -14.24
CA ALA A 331 -14.53 12.39 -13.22
C ALA A 331 -13.93 12.90 -11.89
N ILE A 332 -12.78 13.58 -11.94
CA ILE A 332 -12.12 14.04 -10.71
C ILE A 332 -12.88 15.18 -10.03
N ARG A 333 -13.47 16.12 -10.80
CA ARG A 333 -14.30 17.19 -10.24
C ARG A 333 -15.54 16.65 -9.53
N ARG A 334 -16.19 15.63 -10.11
CA ARG A 334 -17.33 14.97 -9.47
C ARG A 334 -16.93 14.30 -8.16
N SER A 335 -15.85 13.50 -8.16
CA SER A 335 -15.36 12.83 -6.96
C SER A 335 -14.96 13.83 -5.86
N LEU A 336 -14.29 14.93 -6.22
CA LEU A 336 -14.02 16.04 -5.29
C LEU A 336 -15.31 16.66 -4.76
N ALA A 337 -16.34 16.90 -5.59
CA ALA A 337 -17.58 17.52 -5.12
C ALA A 337 -18.38 16.62 -4.16
N GLU A 338 -18.31 15.29 -4.35
CA GLU A 338 -19.05 14.29 -3.57
C GLU A 338 -18.32 13.87 -2.28
N THR A 339 -17.00 14.07 -2.20
CA THR A 339 -16.18 13.60 -1.06
C THR A 339 -16.21 14.59 0.11
N ALA A 340 -16.87 14.19 1.20
CA ALA A 340 -16.91 14.93 2.46
C ALA A 340 -15.75 14.60 3.41
N SER A 341 -15.25 13.36 3.38
CA SER A 341 -14.21 12.87 4.29
C SER A 341 -12.87 13.60 4.07
N PRO A 342 -12.29 14.25 5.10
CA PRO A 342 -11.03 14.99 4.96
C PRO A 342 -9.84 14.14 4.46
N PRO A 343 -9.58 12.92 4.97
CA PRO A 343 -8.52 12.06 4.45
C PRO A 343 -8.75 11.62 3.00
N GLU A 344 -9.97 11.22 2.65
CA GLU A 344 -10.29 10.80 1.27
C GLU A 344 -10.16 11.95 0.28
N ARG A 345 -10.63 13.14 0.66
CA ARG A 345 -10.50 14.34 -0.16
C ARG A 345 -9.03 14.69 -0.42
N SER A 346 -8.19 14.56 0.60
CA SER A 346 -6.74 14.80 0.48
C SER A 346 -6.08 13.86 -0.54
N ARG A 347 -6.54 12.60 -0.64
CA ARG A 347 -6.03 11.62 -1.63
C ARG A 347 -6.40 11.93 -3.07
N LEU A 348 -7.45 12.73 -3.30
CA LEU A 348 -7.89 13.13 -4.63
C LEU A 348 -7.15 14.36 -5.15
N LEU A 349 -6.70 15.24 -4.26
CA LEU A 349 -6.21 16.58 -4.62
C LEU A 349 -4.96 16.53 -5.53
N GLY A 350 -3.97 15.68 -5.24
CA GLY A 350 -2.79 15.61 -6.10
C GLY A 350 -3.10 15.15 -7.53
N GLY A 351 -3.95 14.13 -7.67
CA GLY A 351 -4.44 13.69 -8.98
C GLY A 351 -5.26 14.79 -9.69
N ALA A 352 -6.03 15.57 -8.94
CA ALA A 352 -6.78 16.70 -9.48
C ALA A 352 -5.86 17.79 -10.03
N VAL A 353 -4.80 18.17 -9.30
CA VAL A 353 -3.81 19.14 -9.78
C VAL A 353 -3.19 18.67 -11.09
N GLU A 354 -2.75 17.41 -11.15
CA GLU A 354 -2.15 16.82 -12.36
C GLU A 354 -3.09 16.88 -13.56
N ILE A 355 -4.35 16.47 -13.37
CA ILE A 355 -5.36 16.46 -14.43
C ILE A 355 -5.67 17.87 -14.92
N MET A 356 -5.81 18.84 -14.00
CA MET A 356 -6.14 20.22 -14.32
C MET A 356 -4.97 20.94 -15.02
N LEU A 357 -3.73 20.70 -14.60
CA LEU A 357 -2.54 21.18 -15.30
C LEU A 357 -2.49 20.66 -16.73
N ALA A 358 -2.73 19.36 -16.92
CA ALA A 358 -2.71 18.75 -18.24
C ALA A 358 -3.87 19.21 -19.15
N SER A 359 -4.99 19.66 -18.58
CA SER A 359 -6.09 20.29 -19.31
C SER A 359 -5.95 21.80 -19.47
N ALA A 360 -4.81 22.40 -19.09
CA ALA A 360 -4.58 23.84 -19.07
C ALA A 360 -5.57 24.66 -18.21
N ASP A 361 -6.22 24.01 -17.23
CA ASP A 361 -7.04 24.66 -16.21
C ASP A 361 -6.16 25.09 -15.02
N LEU A 362 -5.39 26.16 -15.21
CA LEU A 362 -4.48 26.67 -14.17
C LEU A 362 -5.24 27.15 -12.93
N SER A 363 -6.45 27.69 -13.09
CA SER A 363 -7.29 28.10 -11.96
C SER A 363 -7.70 26.93 -11.08
N GLY A 364 -8.19 25.84 -11.67
CA GLY A 364 -8.55 24.64 -10.93
C GLY A 364 -7.34 23.99 -10.28
N ALA A 365 -6.22 23.89 -11.03
CA ALA A 365 -4.98 23.33 -10.51
C ALA A 365 -4.46 24.09 -9.28
N ARG A 366 -4.48 25.44 -9.33
CA ARG A 366 -4.08 26.28 -8.19
C ARG A 366 -5.02 26.08 -6.99
N ALA A 367 -6.33 26.09 -7.21
CA ALA A 367 -7.29 25.90 -6.14
C ALA A 367 -7.11 24.53 -5.43
N ALA A 368 -6.89 23.46 -6.19
CA ALA A 368 -6.62 22.13 -5.63
C ALA A 368 -5.28 22.07 -4.87
N ALA A 369 -4.22 22.71 -5.38
CA ALA A 369 -2.92 22.77 -4.72
C ALA A 369 -2.96 23.61 -3.42
N GLU A 370 -3.66 24.74 -3.42
CA GLU A 370 -3.88 25.57 -2.23
C GLU A 370 -4.65 24.80 -1.15
N GLU A 371 -5.69 24.04 -1.54
CA GLU A 371 -6.41 23.18 -0.58
C GLU A 371 -5.50 22.10 0.00
N LEU A 372 -4.66 21.47 -0.83
CA LEU A 372 -3.70 20.46 -0.39
C LEU A 372 -2.68 21.05 0.60
N GLY A 373 -2.14 22.24 0.30
CA GLY A 373 -1.23 22.97 1.17
C GLY A 373 -1.84 23.36 2.52
N ALA A 374 -3.09 23.83 2.53
CA ALA A 374 -3.80 24.14 3.78
C ALA A 374 -3.95 22.91 4.68
N ARG A 375 -4.23 21.74 4.09
CA ARG A 375 -4.34 20.47 4.80
C ARG A 375 -2.99 19.96 5.29
N ALA A 376 -1.95 20.06 4.47
CA ALA A 376 -0.58 19.71 4.83
C ALA A 376 -0.11 20.49 6.07
N GLY A 377 -0.37 21.81 6.10
CA GLY A 377 -0.06 22.68 7.24
C GLY A 377 -0.85 22.34 8.51
N ALA A 378 -2.12 21.96 8.38
CA ALA A 378 -2.96 21.56 9.53
C ALA A 378 -2.47 20.25 10.18
N LEU A 379 -2.04 19.29 9.36
CA LEU A 379 -1.61 17.96 9.81
C LEU A 379 -0.13 17.90 10.21
N GLY A 380 0.71 18.78 9.66
CA GLY A 380 2.17 18.68 9.82
C GLY A 380 2.78 17.45 9.14
N SER A 381 2.08 16.86 8.15
CA SER A 381 2.49 15.64 7.46
C SER A 381 3.63 15.91 6.48
N LEU A 382 4.75 15.19 6.62
CA LEU A 382 5.86 15.23 5.66
C LEU A 382 5.42 14.79 4.26
N TRP A 383 4.55 13.77 4.17
CA TRP A 383 4.00 13.31 2.90
C TRP A 383 3.22 14.42 2.20
N LEU A 384 2.20 15.01 2.85
CA LEU A 384 1.42 16.06 2.20
C LEU A 384 2.27 17.29 1.87
N ASN A 385 3.25 17.64 2.71
CA ASN A 385 4.20 18.72 2.40
C ASN A 385 5.05 18.43 1.16
N ALA A 386 5.50 17.19 0.98
CA ALA A 386 6.23 16.76 -0.21
C ALA A 386 5.36 16.89 -1.47
N GLU A 387 4.10 16.47 -1.36
CA GLU A 387 3.13 16.51 -2.44
C GLU A 387 2.75 17.95 -2.82
N THR A 388 2.49 18.81 -1.84
CA THR A 388 2.25 20.25 -2.05
C THR A 388 3.44 20.90 -2.77
N ALA A 389 4.67 20.71 -2.28
CA ALA A 389 5.85 21.29 -2.90
C ALA A 389 6.08 20.79 -4.34
N GLN A 390 5.75 19.52 -4.62
CA GLN A 390 5.83 18.95 -5.96
C GLN A 390 4.86 19.68 -6.91
N TRP A 391 3.62 19.88 -6.46
CA TRP A 391 2.57 20.50 -7.26
C TRP A 391 2.72 22.02 -7.40
N GLU A 392 3.22 22.71 -6.38
CA GLU A 392 3.69 24.09 -6.48
C GLU A 392 4.79 24.23 -7.54
N GLY A 393 5.79 23.33 -7.52
CA GLY A 393 6.82 23.30 -8.55
C GLY A 393 6.26 23.07 -9.95
N ALA A 394 5.26 22.20 -10.10
CA ALA A 394 4.60 21.96 -11.39
C ALA A 394 3.78 23.16 -11.89
N LEU A 395 3.10 23.88 -10.99
CA LEU A 395 2.36 25.12 -11.31
C LEU A 395 3.31 26.23 -11.75
N LEU A 396 4.36 26.50 -10.98
CA LEU A 396 5.38 27.50 -11.31
C LEU A 396 6.06 27.20 -12.65
N LEU A 397 6.29 25.91 -12.94
CA LEU A 397 6.83 25.47 -14.22
C LEU A 397 5.87 25.74 -15.39
N ALA A 398 4.56 25.59 -15.20
CA ALA A 398 3.55 25.93 -16.20
C ALA A 398 3.47 27.44 -16.44
N GLU A 399 3.75 28.23 -15.41
CA GLU A 399 3.84 29.70 -15.45
C GLU A 399 5.19 30.21 -15.98
N GLN A 400 6.13 29.32 -16.26
CA GLN A 400 7.50 29.62 -16.72
C GLN A 400 8.37 30.33 -15.66
N GLU A 401 8.00 30.24 -14.38
CA GLU A 401 8.79 30.72 -13.24
C GLU A 401 9.84 29.68 -12.84
N TYR A 402 10.80 29.42 -13.74
CA TYR A 402 11.68 28.25 -13.66
C TYR A 402 12.57 28.20 -12.40
N ALA A 403 13.06 29.34 -11.93
CA ALA A 403 13.91 29.40 -10.73
C ALA A 403 13.12 29.05 -9.46
N ALA A 404 11.90 29.59 -9.33
CA ALA A 404 11.00 29.26 -8.22
C ALA A 404 10.54 27.81 -8.29
N ALA A 405 10.19 27.33 -9.48
CA ALA A 405 9.82 25.93 -9.72
C ALA A 405 10.92 24.95 -9.28
N LEU A 406 12.18 25.27 -9.56
CA LEU A 406 13.32 24.46 -9.13
C LEU A 406 13.48 24.45 -7.59
N GLY A 407 13.24 25.57 -6.92
CA GLY A 407 13.24 25.66 -5.47
C GLY A 407 12.21 24.72 -4.82
N ALA A 408 10.95 24.83 -5.27
CA ALA A 408 9.85 23.98 -4.79
C ALA A 408 10.10 22.49 -5.11
N ALA A 409 10.56 22.17 -6.32
CA ALA A 409 10.86 20.80 -6.71
C ALA A 409 12.02 20.19 -5.89
N ARG A 410 13.04 20.96 -5.50
CA ARG A 410 14.12 20.46 -4.61
C ARG A 410 13.61 20.16 -3.20
N GLN A 411 12.71 20.99 -2.67
CA GLN A 411 12.07 20.75 -1.39
C GLN A 411 11.24 19.45 -1.43
N ALA A 412 10.42 19.28 -2.46
CA ALA A 412 9.66 18.07 -2.69
C ALA A 412 10.57 16.83 -2.81
N TRP A 413 11.65 16.93 -3.59
CA TRP A 413 12.58 15.82 -3.79
C TRP A 413 13.25 15.40 -2.48
N SER A 414 13.71 16.35 -1.66
CA SER A 414 14.27 16.06 -0.33
C SER A 414 13.28 15.34 0.57
N ALA A 415 12.01 15.77 0.58
CA ALA A 415 10.97 15.14 1.38
C ALA A 415 10.62 13.74 0.86
N TRP A 416 10.49 13.53 -0.45
CA TRP A 416 10.24 12.21 -1.03
C TRP A 416 11.39 11.22 -0.82
N GLN A 417 12.64 11.71 -0.77
CA GLN A 417 13.79 10.87 -0.39
C GLN A 417 13.70 10.44 1.08
N GLN A 418 13.31 11.33 1.99
CA GLN A 418 13.12 10.99 3.41
C GLN A 418 11.97 10.00 3.65
N LEU A 419 10.99 9.97 2.74
CA LEU A 419 9.83 9.06 2.79
C LEU A 419 10.11 7.70 2.11
N ASP A 420 11.32 7.48 1.60
CA ASP A 420 11.67 6.31 0.79
C ASP A 420 10.68 6.08 -0.36
N ALA A 421 10.32 7.16 -1.07
CA ALA A 421 9.35 7.17 -2.16
C ALA A 421 10.05 7.35 -3.53
N PRO A 422 10.68 6.30 -4.11
CA PRO A 422 11.46 6.40 -5.35
C PRO A 422 10.65 6.82 -6.57
N TYR A 423 9.37 6.45 -6.67
CA TYR A 423 8.54 6.84 -7.81
C TYR A 423 8.26 8.34 -7.83
N GLU A 424 7.82 8.89 -6.71
CA GLU A 424 7.55 10.32 -6.47
C GLU A 424 8.84 11.14 -6.57
N SER A 425 9.95 10.61 -6.05
CA SER A 425 11.28 11.19 -6.24
C SER A 425 11.64 11.31 -7.71
N ALA A 426 11.43 10.26 -8.51
CA ALA A 426 11.71 10.27 -9.95
C ALA A 426 10.83 11.29 -10.70
N ARG A 427 9.53 11.37 -10.37
CA ARG A 427 8.62 12.39 -10.92
C ARG A 427 9.08 13.81 -10.62
N THR A 428 9.53 14.05 -9.40
CA THR A 428 10.06 15.36 -8.99
C THR A 428 11.33 15.72 -9.74
N ARG A 429 12.22 14.75 -10.00
CA ARG A 429 13.42 14.98 -10.84
C ARG A 429 13.07 15.35 -12.28
N VAL A 430 11.96 14.83 -12.84
CA VAL A 430 11.46 15.31 -14.14
C VAL A 430 11.08 16.79 -14.09
N LEU A 431 10.43 17.25 -13.02
CA LEU A 431 10.13 18.69 -12.83
C LEU A 431 11.41 19.52 -12.75
N MET A 432 12.39 19.07 -11.96
CA MET A 432 13.71 19.73 -11.86
C MET A 432 14.41 19.81 -13.21
N GLY A 433 14.44 18.72 -13.99
CA GLY A 433 15.05 18.70 -15.31
C GLY A 433 14.38 19.67 -16.29
N ARG A 434 13.04 19.76 -16.25
CA ARG A 434 12.29 20.74 -17.05
C ARG A 434 12.59 22.18 -16.61
N ALA A 435 12.71 22.44 -15.31
CA ALA A 435 13.06 23.76 -14.78
C ALA A 435 14.49 24.18 -15.17
N TYR A 436 15.48 23.30 -15.02
CA TYR A 436 16.85 23.56 -15.47
C TYR A 436 16.90 23.90 -16.96
N ARG A 437 16.15 23.16 -17.78
CA ARG A 437 16.07 23.45 -19.20
C ARG A 437 15.46 24.83 -19.49
N GLY A 438 14.40 25.20 -18.77
CA GLY A 438 13.80 26.54 -18.88
C GLY A 438 14.78 27.66 -18.50
N LEU A 439 15.71 27.39 -17.59
CA LEU A 439 16.83 28.28 -17.22
C LEU A 439 18.00 28.27 -18.22
N GLY A 440 17.95 27.42 -19.25
CA GLY A 440 19.04 27.25 -20.22
C GLY A 440 20.16 26.31 -19.77
N ASP A 441 20.05 25.66 -18.60
CA ASP A 441 21.02 24.68 -18.11
C ASP A 441 20.68 23.28 -18.65
N GLY A 442 21.10 23.04 -19.90
CA GLY A 442 20.88 21.75 -20.57
C GLY A 442 21.61 20.57 -19.92
N HIS A 443 22.78 20.81 -19.31
CA HIS A 443 23.57 19.74 -18.71
C HIS A 443 22.90 19.21 -17.44
N SER A 444 22.55 20.10 -16.51
CA SER A 444 21.83 19.71 -15.29
C SER A 444 20.46 19.11 -15.62
N ALA A 445 19.79 19.61 -16.66
CA ALA A 445 18.53 19.04 -17.11
C ALA A 445 18.65 17.55 -17.52
N GLU A 446 19.65 17.21 -18.34
CA GLU A 446 19.87 15.82 -18.75
C GLU A 446 20.28 14.90 -17.59
N LEU A 447 21.07 15.39 -16.63
CA LEU A 447 21.39 14.63 -15.41
C LEU A 447 20.14 14.24 -14.64
N GLU A 448 19.19 15.17 -14.45
CA GLU A 448 17.94 14.87 -13.76
C GLU A 448 17.04 13.92 -14.57
N PHE A 449 16.96 14.08 -15.90
CA PHE A 449 16.20 13.18 -16.75
C PHE A 449 16.77 11.76 -16.76
N ASP A 450 18.08 11.59 -16.87
CA ASP A 450 18.70 10.27 -16.82
C ASP A 450 18.48 9.58 -15.48
N ALA A 451 18.58 10.31 -14.37
CA ALA A 451 18.30 9.78 -13.03
C ALA A 451 16.82 9.39 -12.85
N ALA A 452 15.88 10.24 -13.28
CA ALA A 452 14.45 9.93 -13.24
C ALA A 452 14.13 8.68 -14.07
N ARG A 453 14.66 8.61 -15.29
CA ARG A 453 14.47 7.48 -16.21
C ARG A 453 15.04 6.19 -15.65
N TRP A 454 16.23 6.23 -15.06
CA TRP A 454 16.83 5.08 -14.39
C TRP A 454 15.89 4.54 -13.30
N ALA A 455 15.39 5.42 -12.41
CA ALA A 455 14.48 5.02 -11.34
C ALA A 455 13.17 4.42 -11.89
N PHE A 456 12.53 5.05 -12.87
CA PHE A 456 11.32 4.52 -13.50
C PHE A 456 11.52 3.14 -14.10
N LEU A 457 12.65 2.89 -14.77
CA LEU A 457 12.94 1.56 -15.34
C LEU A 457 13.15 0.49 -14.27
N HIS A 458 13.80 0.83 -13.14
CA HIS A 458 14.02 -0.11 -12.04
C HIS A 458 12.71 -0.49 -11.34
N LEU A 459 11.77 0.44 -11.25
CA LEU A 459 10.43 0.20 -10.72
C LEU A 459 9.52 -0.57 -11.68
N GLY A 460 9.81 -0.53 -12.99
CA GLY A 460 8.92 -1.04 -14.03
C GLY A 460 7.86 -0.02 -14.48
N ALA A 461 8.06 1.28 -14.19
CA ALA A 461 7.24 2.40 -14.64
C ALA A 461 7.52 2.75 -16.11
N GLY A 462 7.27 1.80 -17.01
CA GLY A 462 7.56 1.94 -18.45
C GLY A 462 6.97 3.19 -19.11
N PRO A 463 5.68 3.54 -18.86
CA PRO A 463 5.08 4.75 -19.42
C PRO A 463 5.80 6.04 -19.00
N ASP A 464 6.17 6.16 -17.72
CA ASP A 464 6.87 7.33 -17.20
C ASP A 464 8.28 7.43 -17.77
N ALA A 465 9.03 6.33 -17.86
CA ALA A 465 10.33 6.28 -18.51
C ALA A 465 10.25 6.75 -19.98
N ALA A 466 9.22 6.30 -20.72
CA ALA A 466 8.99 6.73 -22.09
C ALA A 466 8.55 8.20 -22.20
N ASN A 467 7.90 8.74 -21.16
CA ASN A 467 7.55 10.16 -21.09
C ASN A 467 8.80 11.03 -20.88
N VAL A 468 9.75 10.58 -20.05
CA VAL A 468 11.04 11.27 -19.87
C VAL A 468 11.79 11.43 -21.21
N ASP A 469 11.73 10.43 -22.08
CA ASP A 469 12.36 10.49 -23.42
C ASP A 469 11.78 11.61 -24.33
N ARG A 470 10.61 12.18 -23.98
CA ARG A 470 10.05 13.36 -24.68
C ARG A 470 10.73 14.65 -24.25
N TYR A 471 11.22 14.69 -23.02
CA TYR A 471 11.96 15.82 -22.49
C TYR A 471 13.44 15.66 -22.76
N SER A 472 14.05 14.48 -22.61
CA SER A 472 15.48 14.31 -22.87
C SER A 472 15.84 14.48 -24.37
N ASN A 473 17.00 15.06 -24.64
CA ASN A 473 17.60 15.10 -26.00
C ASN A 473 17.99 13.70 -26.51
N ARG A 474 17.80 12.64 -25.71
CA ARG A 474 18.08 11.25 -26.07
C ARG A 474 17.32 10.74 -27.29
N ARG A 475 16.10 11.22 -27.56
CA ARG A 475 15.42 10.90 -28.85
C ARG A 475 16.20 11.41 -30.06
N GLN A 476 16.87 12.55 -29.92
CA GLN A 476 17.73 13.11 -30.94
C GLN A 476 19.06 12.31 -31.03
N ALA A 477 19.60 11.84 -29.91
CA ALA A 477 20.78 10.97 -29.87
C ALA A 477 20.54 9.55 -30.40
N ILE A 478 19.38 8.92 -30.11
CA ILE A 478 18.97 7.62 -30.66
C ILE A 478 18.67 7.75 -32.16
N ARG A 479 18.08 8.87 -32.60
CA ARG A 479 17.95 9.19 -34.03
C ARG A 479 19.30 9.43 -34.69
N ALA A 480 20.27 10.02 -33.98
CA ALA A 480 21.62 10.26 -34.47
C ALA A 480 22.47 8.97 -34.50
N ASN A 481 22.14 7.95 -33.70
CA ASN A 481 22.81 6.65 -33.74
C ASN A 481 21.78 5.50 -33.62
N PRO A 482 21.13 5.11 -34.73
CA PRO A 482 20.02 4.14 -34.73
C PRO A 482 20.47 2.68 -34.49
N LEU A 483 21.77 2.46 -34.29
CA LEU A 483 22.35 1.13 -34.09
C LEU A 483 22.50 0.80 -32.60
N THR A 484 22.14 -0.42 -32.25
CA THR A 484 22.49 -1.00 -30.96
C THR A 484 24.01 -1.19 -30.85
N VAL A 485 24.55 -1.30 -29.63
CA VAL A 485 25.98 -1.58 -29.39
C VAL A 485 26.47 -2.77 -30.23
N ARG A 486 25.64 -3.82 -30.32
CA ARG A 486 25.98 -5.01 -31.09
C ARG A 486 25.97 -4.78 -32.60
N GLU A 487 25.02 -4.01 -33.09
CA GLU A 487 24.95 -3.62 -34.50
C GLU A 487 26.12 -2.70 -34.89
N THR A 488 26.55 -1.80 -33.99
CA THR A 488 27.75 -0.98 -34.20
C THR A 488 29.02 -1.84 -34.30
N GLN A 489 29.18 -2.85 -33.44
CA GLN A 489 30.30 -3.80 -33.53
C GLN A 489 30.31 -4.55 -34.87
N VAL A 490 29.15 -5.06 -35.29
CA VAL A 490 29.01 -5.75 -36.59
C VAL A 490 29.32 -4.78 -37.74
N LEU A 491 28.82 -3.54 -37.71
CA LEU A 491 29.09 -2.52 -38.73
C LEU A 491 30.59 -2.19 -38.82
N LEU A 492 31.29 -2.04 -37.69
CA LEU A 492 32.73 -1.79 -37.67
C LEU A 492 33.52 -2.93 -38.32
N LEU A 493 33.17 -4.19 -38.01
CA LEU A 493 33.85 -5.34 -38.59
C LEU A 493 33.52 -5.51 -40.08
N VAL A 494 32.28 -5.25 -40.49
CA VAL A 494 31.88 -5.17 -41.91
C VAL A 494 32.72 -4.14 -42.64
N ALA A 495 32.84 -2.93 -42.07
CA ALA A 495 33.55 -1.83 -42.68
C ALA A 495 35.09 -2.02 -42.67
N SER A 496 35.62 -2.84 -41.77
CA SER A 496 37.01 -3.34 -41.81
C SER A 496 37.29 -4.43 -42.86
N GLY A 497 36.28 -4.82 -43.64
CA GLY A 497 36.42 -5.79 -44.74
C GLY A 497 36.27 -7.25 -44.37
N LYS A 498 35.97 -7.59 -43.10
CA LYS A 498 35.75 -8.98 -42.66
C LYS A 498 34.50 -9.55 -43.29
N SER A 499 34.48 -10.84 -43.61
CA SER A 499 33.32 -11.62 -44.07
C SER A 499 32.37 -11.97 -42.92
N ASN A 500 31.11 -12.36 -43.22
CA ASN A 500 30.16 -12.75 -42.16
C ASN A 500 30.68 -13.94 -41.32
N ARG A 501 31.46 -14.84 -41.92
CA ARG A 501 32.10 -15.96 -41.24
C ARG A 501 33.18 -15.51 -40.26
N GLU A 502 34.01 -14.55 -40.64
CA GLU A 502 35.05 -13.99 -39.77
C GLU A 502 34.44 -13.19 -38.61
N ILE A 503 33.41 -12.39 -38.91
CA ILE A 503 32.64 -11.65 -37.88
C ILE A 503 31.97 -12.62 -36.92
N ALA A 504 31.39 -13.72 -37.42
CA ALA A 504 30.77 -14.75 -36.60
C ALA A 504 31.78 -15.41 -35.65
N ALA A 505 32.99 -15.71 -36.14
CA ALA A 505 34.07 -16.27 -35.32
C ALA A 505 34.53 -15.30 -34.23
N GLU A 506 34.72 -14.01 -34.57
CA GLU A 506 35.23 -13.00 -33.65
C GLU A 506 34.20 -12.57 -32.60
N LEU A 507 32.93 -12.53 -32.99
CA LEU A 507 31.85 -12.13 -32.10
C LEU A 507 31.17 -13.32 -31.40
N PHE A 508 31.64 -14.54 -31.59
CA PHE A 508 31.04 -15.78 -31.06
C PHE A 508 29.55 -15.94 -31.43
N LEU A 509 29.22 -15.73 -32.71
CA LEU A 509 27.87 -15.83 -33.26
C LEU A 509 27.80 -16.88 -34.38
N SER A 510 26.58 -17.24 -34.79
CA SER A 510 26.39 -17.96 -36.05
C SER A 510 26.47 -17.01 -37.25
N GLU A 511 26.95 -17.50 -38.39
CA GLU A 511 26.99 -16.72 -39.64
C GLU A 511 25.59 -16.20 -40.04
N LYS A 512 24.55 -16.99 -39.77
CA LYS A 512 23.14 -16.60 -39.97
C LYS A 512 22.74 -15.41 -39.09
N THR A 513 23.19 -15.39 -37.83
CA THR A 513 22.96 -14.27 -36.91
C THR A 513 23.65 -13.00 -37.38
N VAL A 514 24.89 -13.11 -37.88
CA VAL A 514 25.61 -11.97 -38.46
C VAL A 514 24.93 -11.45 -39.72
N ALA A 515 24.46 -12.34 -40.61
CA ALA A 515 23.71 -11.95 -41.80
C ALA A 515 22.42 -11.19 -41.43
N HIS A 516 21.72 -11.63 -40.38
CA HIS A 516 20.55 -10.93 -39.87
C HIS A 516 20.89 -9.55 -39.30
N HIS A 517 21.95 -9.43 -38.49
CA HIS A 517 22.43 -8.13 -38.01
C HIS A 517 22.82 -7.21 -39.17
N ALA A 518 23.54 -7.70 -40.17
CA ALA A 518 23.92 -6.92 -41.36
C ALA A 518 22.70 -6.41 -42.13
N SER A 519 21.69 -7.27 -42.33
CA SER A 519 20.42 -6.87 -42.96
C SER A 519 19.70 -5.80 -42.16
N ASN A 520 19.60 -5.95 -40.84
CA ASN A 520 18.94 -4.98 -39.97
C ASN A 520 19.69 -3.65 -39.94
N ILE A 521 21.02 -3.66 -39.93
CA ILE A 521 21.86 -2.47 -40.04
C ILE A 521 21.58 -1.75 -41.37
N PHE A 522 21.57 -2.48 -42.48
CA PHE A 522 21.33 -1.92 -43.80
C PHE A 522 19.94 -1.29 -43.90
N THR A 523 18.92 -1.95 -43.36
CA THR A 523 17.56 -1.37 -43.28
C THR A 523 17.50 -0.14 -42.38
N LYS A 524 18.18 -0.16 -41.21
CA LYS A 524 18.16 0.97 -40.25
C LYS A 524 18.90 2.21 -40.75
N LEU A 525 19.92 2.02 -41.58
CA LEU A 525 20.76 3.08 -42.13
C LEU A 525 20.42 3.45 -43.58
N ASP A 526 19.38 2.83 -44.16
CA ASP A 526 19.00 2.98 -45.58
C ASP A 526 20.16 2.70 -46.56
N LEU A 527 20.91 1.64 -46.30
CA LEU A 527 22.06 1.21 -47.08
C LEU A 527 21.69 0.02 -47.96
N THR A 528 22.15 0.03 -49.20
CA THR A 528 21.79 -1.01 -50.18
C THR A 528 22.87 -2.07 -50.37
N SER A 529 24.06 -1.89 -49.76
CA SER A 529 25.17 -2.81 -49.94
C SER A 529 26.19 -2.75 -48.80
N ARG A 530 27.02 -3.79 -48.73
CA ARG A 530 28.18 -3.85 -47.83
C ARG A 530 29.17 -2.70 -48.09
N ALA A 531 29.35 -2.32 -49.36
CA ALA A 531 30.19 -1.19 -49.74
C ALA A 531 29.63 0.14 -49.21
N ALA A 532 28.29 0.32 -49.26
CA ALA A 532 27.64 1.49 -48.68
C ALA A 532 27.79 1.54 -47.15
N ALA A 533 27.78 0.39 -46.48
CA ALA A 533 28.06 0.31 -45.04
C ALA A 533 29.51 0.66 -44.67
N THR A 534 30.48 0.25 -45.50
CA THR A 534 31.87 0.69 -45.35
C THR A 534 32.00 2.20 -45.54
N ALA A 535 31.41 2.76 -46.59
CA ALA A 535 31.42 4.21 -46.86
C ALA A 535 30.78 5.00 -45.71
N TYR A 536 29.61 4.56 -45.23
CA TYR A 536 28.93 5.15 -44.08
C TYR A 536 29.83 5.20 -42.84
N ALA A 537 30.54 4.12 -42.52
CA ALA A 537 31.44 4.07 -41.38
C ALA A 537 32.63 5.04 -41.50
N TYR A 538 33.15 5.27 -42.72
CA TYR A 538 34.20 6.27 -42.96
C TYR A 538 33.66 7.71 -42.87
N GLU A 539 32.52 8.00 -43.48
CA GLU A 539 31.91 9.34 -43.48
C GLU A 539 31.53 9.80 -42.07
N HIS A 540 31.17 8.85 -41.20
CA HIS A 540 30.79 9.12 -39.81
C HIS A 540 31.96 8.94 -38.82
N GLY A 541 33.20 8.78 -39.31
CA GLY A 541 34.40 8.71 -38.47
C GLY A 541 34.48 7.48 -37.55
N LEU A 542 33.75 6.41 -37.87
CA LEU A 542 33.74 5.16 -37.10
C LEU A 542 35.00 4.31 -37.34
N ILE A 543 35.70 4.56 -38.47
CA ILE A 543 36.99 3.93 -38.81
C ILE A 543 37.92 5.00 -39.40
N ASN A 544 39.15 5.07 -38.92
CA ASN A 544 40.16 6.00 -39.44
C ASN A 544 40.75 5.49 -40.77
N ARG A 545 41.08 6.41 -41.68
CA ARG A 545 41.91 6.11 -42.86
C ARG A 545 43.30 5.69 -42.37
N SER A 546 43.65 4.41 -42.56
CA SER A 546 45.02 3.91 -42.46
C SER A 546 45.83 4.32 -43.68
#